data_AF-A0A6S6PGE5-F1
#
_entry.id   AF-A0A6S6PGE5-F1
#
_cell.length_a   1.000
_cell.length_b   1.000
_cell.length_c   1.000
_cell.angle_alpha   90.00
_cell.angle_beta   90.00
_cell.angle_gamma   90.00
#
_symmetry.space_group_name_H-M   'P 1'
#
loop_
_entity.id
_entity.type
_entity.pdbx_description
1 polymer ?
#
loop_
_entity_poly.entity_id
_entity_poly.type
_entity_poly.pdbx_seq_one_letter_code
_entity_poly.pdbx_strand_id
1 'polypeptide(L)'
;MSLPETITTKSGHVLSLKEIDPGEMLDLIEAAGSAMTSGASGAWLSYASIVCTVRDIDGVPVPWPTKKGEVKALANKIGNEGIVAVQKAMSEQDGDAEVDTAKN
;
A
#
# COMPACT_ATOMS: atom_id res chain seq x y z
N MET A 1 15.90 -2.86 3.99
CA MET A 1 15.39 -1.74 4.82
C MET A 1 13.87 -1.83 4.79
N SER A 2 13.19 -1.49 5.88
CA SER A 2 11.73 -1.64 6.04
C SER A 2 11.00 -0.34 5.74
N LEU A 3 9.73 -0.40 5.30
CA LEU A 3 8.86 0.78 5.12
C LEU A 3 8.95 1.78 6.30
N PRO A 4 8.87 3.10 6.05
CA PRO A 4 8.78 4.07 7.13
C PRO A 4 7.52 3.79 7.94
N GLU A 5 7.62 3.80 9.26
CA GLU A 5 6.49 3.48 10.15
C GLU A 5 5.31 4.43 9.96
N THR A 6 5.59 5.70 9.67
CA THR A 6 4.57 6.72 9.41
C THR A 6 4.97 7.67 8.29
N ILE A 7 3.96 8.19 7.57
CA ILE A 7 4.11 9.25 6.59
C ILE A 7 3.04 10.32 6.80
N THR A 8 3.32 11.54 6.37
CA THR A 8 2.36 12.65 6.40
C THR A 8 2.02 13.06 4.97
N THR A 9 0.72 13.13 4.70
CA THR A 9 0.18 13.60 3.41
C THR A 9 0.28 15.13 3.33
N LYS A 10 0.13 15.72 2.13
CA LYS A 10 0.17 17.19 1.94
C LYS A 10 -0.98 17.91 2.67
N SER A 11 -2.11 17.24 2.82
CA SER A 11 -3.31 17.69 3.54
C SER A 11 -3.17 17.58 5.05
N GLY A 12 -2.10 16.96 5.55
CA GLY A 12 -1.79 16.86 6.97
C GLY A 12 -2.25 15.56 7.64
N HIS A 13 -2.90 14.65 6.91
CA HIS A 13 -3.22 13.32 7.43
C HIS A 13 -1.96 12.50 7.67
N VAL A 14 -1.95 11.75 8.78
CA VAL A 14 -0.86 10.85 9.15
C VAL A 14 -1.30 9.42 8.85
N LEU A 15 -0.50 8.70 8.06
CA LEU A 15 -0.73 7.30 7.73
C LEU A 15 0.36 6.46 8.38
N SER A 16 0.00 5.41 9.12
CA SER A 16 0.98 4.39 9.52
C SER A 16 1.07 3.30 8.46
N LEU A 17 2.28 2.86 8.17
CA LEU A 17 2.55 1.86 7.14
C LEU A 17 3.18 0.61 7.77
N LYS A 18 2.82 -0.54 7.21
CA LYS A 18 3.46 -1.81 7.48
C LYS A 18 3.52 -2.61 6.19
N GLU A 19 4.62 -3.30 5.96
CA GLU A 19 4.72 -4.29 4.90
C GLU A 19 3.62 -5.36 5.06
N ILE A 20 3.23 -5.94 3.93
CA ILE A 20 2.27 -7.04 3.89
C ILE A 20 3.04 -8.34 4.10
N ASP A 21 2.69 -9.06 5.16
CA ASP A 21 3.26 -10.37 5.42
C ASP A 21 2.73 -11.40 4.39
N PRO A 22 3.48 -12.50 4.12
CA PRO A 22 3.04 -13.50 3.15
C PRO A 22 1.65 -14.09 3.44
N GLY A 23 1.28 -14.27 4.70
CA GLY A 23 -0.06 -14.73 5.09
C GLY A 23 -1.15 -13.69 4.78
N GLU A 24 -0.89 -12.43 5.10
CA GLU A 24 -1.79 -11.31 4.79
C GLU A 24 -1.98 -11.17 3.27
N MET A 25 -0.95 -11.45 2.46
CA MET A 25 -1.08 -11.48 1.00
C MET A 25 -2.04 -12.58 0.52
N LEU A 26 -2.02 -13.77 1.14
CA LEU A 26 -2.98 -14.83 0.82
C LEU A 26 -4.41 -14.41 1.19
N ASP A 27 -4.58 -13.81 2.37
CA ASP A 27 -5.88 -13.28 2.81
C ASP A 27 -6.39 -12.20 1.84
N LEU A 28 -5.51 -11.35 1.32
CA LEU A 28 -5.85 -10.33 0.33
C LEU A 28 -6.26 -10.92 -1.01
N ILE A 29 -5.58 -11.98 -1.47
CA ILE A 29 -5.95 -12.73 -2.68
C ILE A 29 -7.34 -13.34 -2.52
N GLU A 30 -7.64 -13.90 -1.34
CA GLU A 30 -8.97 -14.42 -1.04
C GLU A 30 -10.03 -13.31 -1.03
N ALA A 31 -9.75 -12.19 -0.34
CA ALA A 31 -10.62 -11.03 -0.25
C ALA A 31 -10.96 -10.45 -1.65
N ALA A 32 -10.03 -10.49 -2.59
CA ALA A 32 -10.22 -10.01 -3.95
C ALA A 32 -11.38 -10.72 -4.68
N GLY A 33 -11.62 -12.00 -4.36
CA GLY A 33 -12.70 -12.81 -4.91
C GLY A 33 -12.78 -12.72 -6.43
N SER A 34 -13.92 -12.26 -6.95
CA SER A 34 -14.15 -12.17 -8.40
C SER A 34 -13.21 -11.21 -9.15
N ALA A 35 -12.40 -10.38 -8.46
CA ALA A 35 -11.37 -9.59 -9.14
C ALA A 35 -10.24 -10.47 -9.70
N MET A 36 -9.99 -11.61 -9.06
CA MET A 36 -8.93 -12.57 -9.44
C MET A 36 -9.22 -13.33 -10.73
N THR A 37 -10.48 -13.38 -11.16
CA THR A 37 -10.88 -14.10 -12.38
C THR A 37 -10.89 -13.21 -13.63
N SER A 38 -10.57 -11.92 -13.48
CA SER A 38 -10.54 -10.97 -14.59
C SER A 38 -9.14 -10.87 -15.21
N GLY A 39 -9.04 -10.43 -16.46
CA GLY A 39 -7.74 -10.12 -17.10
C GLY A 39 -6.94 -8.99 -16.42
N ALA A 40 -7.55 -8.30 -15.44
CA ALA A 40 -6.91 -7.23 -14.67
C ALA A 40 -6.51 -7.66 -13.24
N SER A 41 -6.51 -8.97 -12.94
CA SER A 41 -6.19 -9.51 -11.60
C SER A 41 -4.85 -9.05 -11.06
N GLY A 42 -3.80 -9.04 -11.90
CA GLY A 42 -2.48 -8.55 -11.53
C GLY A 42 -2.49 -7.07 -11.12
N ALA A 43 -3.07 -6.21 -11.95
CA ALA A 43 -3.18 -4.77 -11.65
C ALA A 43 -4.02 -4.51 -10.39
N TRP A 44 -5.08 -5.31 -10.18
CA TRP A 44 -5.88 -5.24 -8.96
C TRP A 44 -5.03 -5.57 -7.73
N LEU A 45 -4.30 -6.69 -7.74
CA LEU A 45 -3.49 -7.11 -6.60
C LEU A 45 -2.37 -6.12 -6.30
N SER A 46 -1.68 -5.64 -7.32
CA SER A 46 -0.62 -4.65 -7.16
C SER A 46 -1.14 -3.34 -6.54
N TYR A 47 -2.35 -2.91 -6.89
CA TYR A 47 -2.93 -1.72 -6.28
C TYR A 47 -3.44 -2.00 -4.86
N ALA A 48 -4.09 -3.14 -4.66
CA ALA A 48 -4.61 -3.54 -3.36
C ALA A 48 -3.51 -3.75 -2.32
N SER A 49 -2.34 -4.25 -2.73
CA SER A 49 -1.20 -4.41 -1.82
C SER A 49 -0.71 -3.05 -1.32
N ILE A 50 -0.59 -2.04 -2.19
CA ILE A 50 -0.24 -0.67 -1.78
C ILE A 50 -1.26 -0.15 -0.75
N VAL A 51 -2.55 -0.29 -1.04
CA VAL A 51 -3.64 0.14 -0.15
C VAL A 51 -3.54 -0.53 1.23
N CYS A 52 -3.29 -1.84 1.27
CA CYS A 52 -3.28 -2.61 2.51
C CYS A 52 -1.98 -2.50 3.31
N THR A 53 -0.99 -1.73 2.82
CA THR A 53 0.15 -1.32 3.67
C THR A 53 -0.27 -0.34 4.76
N VAL A 54 -1.33 0.45 4.55
CA VAL A 54 -1.82 1.43 5.51
C VAL A 54 -2.54 0.74 6.66
N ARG A 55 -2.04 0.91 7.88
CA ARG A 55 -2.59 0.28 9.10
C ARG A 55 -3.38 1.24 9.97
N ASP A 56 -3.13 2.52 9.84
CA ASP A 56 -3.73 3.56 10.64
C ASP A 56 -3.88 4.85 9.81
N ILE A 57 -4.96 5.59 10.07
CA ILE A 57 -5.19 6.92 9.52
C ILE A 57 -5.52 7.84 10.69
N ASP A 58 -4.66 8.83 10.96
CA ASP A 58 -4.78 9.82 12.03
C ASP A 58 -4.95 9.22 13.44
N GLY A 59 -4.22 8.16 13.75
CA GLY A 59 -4.31 7.43 15.02
C GLY A 59 -5.51 6.48 15.12
N VAL A 60 -6.27 6.30 14.02
CA VAL A 60 -7.39 5.35 13.95
C VAL A 60 -6.99 4.11 13.14
N PRO A 61 -6.87 2.93 13.80
CA PRO A 61 -6.54 1.70 13.11
C PRO A 61 -7.56 1.34 12.04
N VAL A 62 -7.06 0.85 10.92
CA VAL A 62 -7.85 0.36 9.80
C VAL A 62 -7.97 -1.15 9.91
N PRO A 63 -9.20 -1.72 9.87
CA PRO A 63 -9.37 -3.16 9.86
C PRO A 63 -8.84 -3.76 8.55
N TRP A 64 -8.22 -4.93 8.64
CA TRP A 64 -7.80 -5.68 7.46
C TRP A 64 -9.01 -6.05 6.59
N PRO A 65 -8.98 -5.78 5.27
CA PRO A 65 -10.10 -6.06 4.40
C PRO A 65 -10.26 -7.56 4.14
N THR A 66 -11.49 -8.05 4.29
CA THR A 66 -11.88 -9.46 4.08
C THR A 66 -12.62 -9.70 2.77
N LYS A 67 -13.00 -8.61 2.07
CA LYS A 67 -13.66 -8.67 0.77
C LYS A 67 -13.32 -7.46 -0.10
N LYS A 68 -13.43 -7.64 -1.41
CA LYS A 68 -13.15 -6.63 -2.45
C LYS A 68 -13.77 -5.26 -2.19
N GLY A 69 -14.97 -5.21 -1.61
CA GLY A 69 -15.64 -3.95 -1.28
C GLY A 69 -14.91 -3.14 -0.20
N GLU A 70 -14.30 -3.82 0.77
CA GLU A 70 -13.57 -3.20 1.88
C GLU A 70 -12.22 -2.64 1.41
N VAL A 71 -11.53 -3.34 0.51
CA VAL A 71 -10.32 -2.81 -0.15
C VAL A 71 -10.61 -1.49 -0.86
N LYS A 72 -11.73 -1.42 -1.59
CA LYS A 72 -12.16 -0.18 -2.28
C LYS A 72 -12.54 0.92 -1.28
N ALA A 73 -13.24 0.57 -0.20
CA ALA A 73 -13.61 1.53 0.83
C ALA A 73 -12.35 2.12 1.50
N LEU A 74 -11.35 1.28 1.78
CA LEU A 74 -10.07 1.71 2.31
C LEU A 74 -9.32 2.62 1.33
N ALA A 75 -9.20 2.22 0.07
CA ALA A 75 -8.58 3.05 -0.96
C ALA A 75 -9.23 4.44 -1.05
N ASN A 76 -10.57 4.50 -0.98
CA ASN A 76 -11.31 5.76 -0.95
C ASN A 76 -11.06 6.58 0.33
N LYS A 77 -10.91 5.92 1.48
CA LYS A 77 -10.62 6.57 2.76
C LYS A 77 -9.21 7.18 2.79
N ILE A 78 -8.23 6.50 2.21
CA ILE A 78 -6.86 7.01 2.03
C ILE A 78 -6.83 8.16 1.02
N GLY A 79 -7.61 8.03 -0.06
CA GLY A 79 -7.68 9.01 -1.12
C GLY A 79 -6.44 9.03 -2.02
N ASN A 80 -6.55 9.72 -3.17
CA ASN A 80 -5.49 9.74 -4.18
C ASN A 80 -4.18 10.33 -3.64
N GLU A 81 -4.28 11.37 -2.83
CA GLU A 81 -3.10 12.03 -2.25
C GLU A 81 -2.33 11.09 -1.30
N GLY A 82 -3.06 10.35 -0.46
CA GLY A 82 -2.47 9.36 0.43
C GLY A 82 -1.80 8.23 -0.36
N ILE A 83 -2.45 7.71 -1.41
CA ILE A 83 -1.85 6.65 -2.25
C ILE A 83 -0.56 7.13 -2.93
N VAL A 84 -0.53 8.36 -3.43
CA VAL A 84 0.70 8.94 -4.01
C VAL A 84 1.80 9.06 -2.95
N ALA A 85 1.46 9.47 -1.72
CA ALA A 85 2.43 9.57 -0.63
C ALA A 85 2.99 8.19 -0.23
N VAL A 86 2.14 7.16 -0.16
CA VAL A 86 2.56 5.77 0.09
C VAL A 86 3.47 5.26 -1.02
N GLN A 87 3.06 5.42 -2.28
CA GLN A 87 3.87 4.98 -3.43
C GLN A 87 5.24 5.64 -3.45
N LYS A 88 5.30 6.95 -3.19
CA LYS A 88 6.56 7.67 -3.07
C LYS A 88 7.43 7.10 -1.95
N ALA A 89 6.84 6.87 -0.77
CA ALA A 89 7.55 6.29 0.36
C ALA A 89 8.10 4.89 0.07
N MET A 90 7.38 4.07 -0.71
CA MET A 90 7.86 2.76 -1.17
C MET A 90 9.01 2.89 -2.17
N SER A 91 8.88 3.76 -3.18
CA SER A 91 9.91 3.95 -4.22
C SER A 91 11.21 4.58 -3.71
N GLU A 92 11.13 5.46 -2.71
CA GLU A 92 12.33 6.04 -2.07
C GLU A 92 13.18 4.98 -1.34
N GLN A 93 12.63 3.80 -1.05
CA GLN A 93 13.40 2.68 -0.48
C GLN A 93 14.11 1.86 -1.55
N ASP A 94 13.47 1.68 -2.71
CA ASP A 94 14.07 0.99 -3.85
C ASP A 94 15.19 1.83 -4.48
N GLY A 95 15.19 3.15 -4.25
CA GLY A 95 16.12 4.14 -4.80
C GLY A 95 17.48 4.27 -4.13
N ASP A 96 17.77 3.55 -3.04
CA ASP A 96 19.14 3.49 -2.45
C ASP A 96 20.04 2.47 -3.20
N ALA A 97 19.59 1.96 -4.35
CA ALA A 97 20.32 1.04 -5.22
C ALA A 97 20.75 1.66 -6.57
N GLU A 98 20.88 2.99 -6.67
CA GLU A 98 21.48 3.64 -7.85
C GLU A 98 22.92 4.11 -7.58
N VAL A 99 23.81 3.12 -7.64
CA VAL A 99 25.13 3.13 -8.30
C VAL A 99 25.87 4.47 -8.35
N ASP A 100 26.77 4.65 -7.38
CA ASP A 100 27.92 5.55 -7.50
C ASP A 100 28.93 4.96 -8.52
N THR A 101 28.62 5.06 -9.81
CA THR A 101 29.62 4.93 -10.88
C THR A 101 29.90 6.30 -11.47
N ALA A 102 30.49 7.17 -10.65
CA ALA A 102 31.20 8.34 -11.14
C ALA A 102 32.73 8.14 -10.99
N LYS A 103 33.37 7.96 -12.14
CA LYS A 103 34.79 8.26 -12.47
C LYS A 103 35.88 7.27 -12.04
N ASN A 104 36.32 6.46 -13.00
CA ASN A 104 37.72 6.42 -13.43
C ASN A 104 37.80 6.00 -14.91
#